data_AF-A0A382ISX3-F1
#
_entry.id   AF-A0A382ISX3-F1
#
_cell.length_a   1.000
_cell.length_b   1.000
_cell.length_c   1.000
_cell.angle_alpha   90.00
_cell.angle_beta   90.00
_cell.angle_gamma   90.00
#
_symmetry.space_group_name_H-M   'P 1'
#
loop_
_entity.id
_entity.type
_entity.pdbx_description
1 polymer ?
#
loop_
_entity_poly.entity_id
_entity_poly.type
_entity_poly.pdbx_seq_one_letter_code
_entity_poly.pdbx_strand_id
1 'polypeptide(L)'
;GNVTWSLSDLTMNASLVTDQTNQTGQAVYIGADGFEIAVNGPPNGMKAWGAPETTFAASGLSLAEFSAQSTGSSATRWFTWANADFGTEGFSGAMTGDINGNWFEPSPVTPADLRTVELRFTAVNEAEGEDQYKPLDLANENVSYAYRYLRGAGNDPPAQADMTSTEAPWDVSKYIINAEGPGAYVYQERVPIALSAWDIEADPPRRLAVGFLENNAPGGLVNGAYGPAFYNTVGNVAGDGPREWLFIFDADYTELGNNNSLLTDFGLLPNATADATEPIIPIMWAIFAGRRIPDRFPQDGFQFLLMANHVNTASDVFNISVAGVETSDAFLAADIKKITAFPNPYFGVNSAEVS
;
A
#
# COMPACT_ATOMS: atom_id res chain seq x y z
N GLY A 1 6.20 -14.89 -10.74
CA GLY A 1 6.56 -16.26 -10.34
C GLY A 1 6.39 -16.38 -8.84
N ASN A 2 5.95 -17.52 -8.33
CA ASN A 2 5.75 -17.69 -6.88
C ASN A 2 7.10 -17.73 -6.17
N VAL A 3 7.25 -16.97 -5.09
CA VAL A 3 8.43 -17.04 -4.22
C VAL A 3 8.38 -18.37 -3.46
N THR A 4 9.40 -19.20 -3.62
CA THR A 4 9.58 -20.46 -2.91
C THR A 4 10.70 -20.37 -1.88
N TRP A 5 10.61 -21.14 -0.81
CA TRP A 5 11.70 -21.31 0.16
C TRP A 5 12.18 -22.76 0.21
N SER A 6 13.42 -22.94 0.64
CA SER A 6 14.05 -24.24 0.87
C SER A 6 14.83 -24.20 2.18
N LEU A 7 15.00 -25.35 2.82
CA LEU A 7 15.82 -25.51 4.02
C LEU A 7 16.95 -26.48 3.71
N SER A 8 18.19 -26.06 3.95
CA SER A 8 19.38 -26.89 3.86
C SER A 8 20.08 -27.00 5.21
N ASP A 9 20.52 -28.21 5.53
CA ASP A 9 21.50 -28.45 6.57
C ASP A 9 22.90 -28.20 6.00
N LEU A 10 23.55 -27.13 6.46
CA LEU A 10 24.89 -26.77 6.04
C LEU A 10 25.98 -27.68 6.63
N THR A 11 25.69 -28.37 7.74
CA THR A 11 26.61 -29.32 8.40
C THR A 11 26.66 -30.63 7.62
N MET A 12 25.49 -31.15 7.26
CA MET A 12 25.36 -32.38 6.47
C MET A 12 25.49 -32.14 4.96
N ASN A 13 25.51 -30.86 4.53
CA ASN A 13 25.45 -30.44 3.13
C ASN A 13 24.28 -31.13 2.39
N ALA A 14 23.09 -31.11 3.02
CA ALA A 14 21.90 -31.80 2.55
C ALA A 14 20.68 -30.88 2.55
N SER A 15 19.78 -31.02 1.57
CA SER A 15 18.49 -30.35 1.58
C SER A 15 17.51 -31.12 2.48
N LEU A 16 16.90 -30.43 3.43
CA LEU A 16 15.87 -30.97 4.31
C LEU A 16 14.47 -30.79 3.71
N VAL A 17 14.23 -29.64 3.06
CA VAL A 17 13.01 -29.34 2.31
C VAL A 17 13.34 -28.44 1.13
N THR A 18 12.67 -28.63 -0.02
CA THR A 18 12.88 -27.80 -1.22
C THR A 18 11.56 -27.28 -1.79
N ASP A 19 11.64 -26.17 -2.54
CA ASP A 19 10.58 -25.61 -3.38
C ASP A 19 9.23 -25.39 -2.67
N GLN A 20 9.28 -25.04 -1.38
CA GLN A 20 8.07 -24.80 -0.60
C GLN A 20 7.45 -23.48 -0.99
N THR A 21 6.17 -23.49 -1.34
CA THR A 21 5.41 -22.28 -1.71
C THR A 21 4.67 -21.66 -0.53
N ASN A 22 4.58 -22.37 0.60
CA ASN A 22 3.78 -21.94 1.74
C ASN A 22 4.54 -20.90 2.57
N GLN A 23 4.07 -19.65 2.57
CA GLN A 23 4.61 -18.57 3.40
C GLN A 23 3.58 -18.01 4.38
N THR A 24 2.55 -18.79 4.72
CA THR A 24 1.44 -18.38 5.59
C THR A 24 1.68 -18.76 7.05
N GLY A 25 2.89 -19.21 7.39
CA GLY A 25 3.25 -19.61 8.75
C GLY A 25 2.81 -21.03 9.16
N GLN A 26 2.35 -21.86 8.21
CA GLN A 26 2.13 -23.27 8.52
C GLN A 26 3.47 -24.00 8.72
N ALA A 27 3.58 -24.69 9.85
CA ALA A 27 4.75 -25.47 10.20
C ALA A 27 4.93 -26.72 9.30
N VAL A 28 6.17 -26.99 8.91
CA VAL A 28 6.63 -28.20 8.24
C VAL A 28 7.52 -28.97 9.21
N TYR A 29 7.15 -30.21 9.50
CA TYR A 29 7.92 -31.09 10.39
C TYR A 29 9.12 -31.69 9.68
N ILE A 30 10.30 -31.53 10.28
CA ILE A 30 11.58 -32.06 9.81
C ILE A 30 11.90 -33.32 10.62
N GLY A 31 11.45 -34.46 10.11
CA GLY A 31 11.41 -35.71 10.88
C GLY A 31 12.78 -36.26 11.33
N ALA A 32 13.85 -36.03 10.57
CA ALA A 32 15.19 -36.51 10.94
C ALA A 32 15.80 -35.70 12.10
N ASP A 33 15.41 -34.43 12.21
CA ASP A 33 16.04 -33.46 13.12
C ASP A 33 15.12 -33.06 14.29
N GLY A 34 13.87 -33.52 14.28
CA GLY A 34 12.94 -33.42 15.42
C GLY A 34 12.39 -32.02 15.68
N PHE A 35 12.45 -31.11 14.71
CA PHE A 35 11.90 -29.75 14.82
C PHE A 35 10.92 -29.44 13.69
N GLU A 36 10.17 -28.36 13.88
CA GLU A 36 9.27 -27.80 12.86
C GLU A 36 9.80 -26.44 12.40
N ILE A 37 9.65 -26.15 11.11
CA ILE A 37 9.97 -24.84 10.54
C ILE A 37 8.75 -24.25 9.85
N ALA A 38 8.52 -22.96 10.04
CA ALA A 38 7.52 -22.20 9.31
C ALA A 38 8.20 -20.94 8.75
N VAL A 39 7.92 -20.63 7.49
CA VAL A 39 8.27 -19.33 6.89
C VAL A 39 7.00 -18.49 6.86
N ASN A 40 7.10 -17.27 7.39
CA ASN A 40 6.03 -16.30 7.37
C ASN A 40 6.58 -14.97 6.87
N GLY A 41 5.91 -14.37 5.90
CA GLY A 41 6.16 -13.01 5.45
C GLY A 41 5.03 -12.09 5.90
N PRO A 42 5.26 -10.77 6.03
CA PRO A 42 4.14 -9.87 6.19
C PRO A 42 3.20 -9.95 4.97
N PRO A 43 1.91 -9.62 5.13
CA PRO A 43 0.99 -9.55 3.98
C PRO A 43 1.43 -8.45 3.00
N ASN A 44 0.95 -8.52 1.76
CA ASN A 44 1.17 -7.47 0.76
C ASN A 44 0.57 -6.12 1.24
N GLY A 45 1.11 -5.01 0.73
CA GLY A 45 0.53 -3.69 0.92
C GLY A 45 0.95 -2.99 2.22
N MET A 46 0.01 -2.26 2.82
CA MET A 46 0.30 -1.39 3.97
C MET A 46 0.58 -2.16 5.27
N LYS A 47 1.74 -1.89 5.87
CA LYS A 47 2.09 -2.30 7.23
C LYS A 47 1.38 -1.45 8.28
N ALA A 48 1.50 -0.13 8.11
CA ALA A 48 1.03 0.86 9.05
C ALA A 48 0.92 2.24 8.38
N TRP A 49 0.42 3.21 9.14
CA TRP A 49 0.36 4.61 8.74
C TRP A 49 0.77 5.51 9.90
N GLY A 50 1.08 6.77 9.60
CA GLY A 50 1.36 7.80 10.61
C GLY A 50 1.08 9.19 10.08
N ALA A 51 1.01 10.18 10.97
CA ALA A 51 1.00 11.60 10.64
C ALA A 51 1.84 12.35 11.68
N PRO A 52 3.17 12.18 11.62
CA PRO A 52 4.10 12.77 12.58
C PRO A 52 4.14 14.31 12.44
N GLU A 53 4.76 14.97 13.42
CA GLU A 53 4.99 16.42 13.41
C GLU A 53 6.24 16.84 12.62
N THR A 54 7.15 15.89 12.37
CA THR A 54 8.45 16.16 11.73
C THR A 54 8.72 15.13 10.62
N THR A 55 9.39 15.59 9.57
CA THR A 55 9.75 14.75 8.42
C THR A 55 10.84 13.76 8.81
N PHE A 56 10.92 12.65 8.08
CA PHE A 56 11.99 11.69 8.21
C PHE A 56 13.36 12.39 8.13
N ALA A 57 13.55 13.22 7.11
CA ALA A 57 14.79 13.97 6.90
C ALA A 57 15.13 14.92 8.06
N ALA A 58 14.13 15.57 8.67
CA ALA A 58 14.33 16.48 9.80
C ALA A 58 14.42 15.76 11.16
N SER A 59 13.99 14.50 11.25
CA SER A 59 13.95 13.74 12.50
C SER A 59 15.35 13.36 13.03
N GLY A 60 16.32 13.16 12.12
CA GLY A 60 17.64 12.61 12.45
C GLY A 60 17.62 11.16 12.93
N LEU A 61 16.48 10.47 12.83
CA LEU A 61 16.31 9.07 13.21
C LEU A 61 16.68 8.13 12.06
N SER A 62 16.99 6.88 12.38
CA SER A 62 16.97 5.83 11.36
C SER A 62 15.54 5.58 10.86
N LEU A 63 15.39 5.04 9.65
CA LEU A 63 14.07 4.73 9.09
C LEU A 63 13.24 3.81 10.00
N ALA A 64 13.89 2.83 10.63
CA ALA A 64 13.24 1.90 11.55
C ALA A 64 12.71 2.62 12.80
N GLU A 65 13.49 3.51 13.40
CA GLU A 65 13.08 4.30 14.56
C GLU A 65 11.97 5.29 14.21
N PHE A 66 12.11 5.99 13.07
CA PHE A 66 11.09 6.93 12.60
C PHE A 66 9.75 6.25 12.33
N SER A 67 9.77 5.10 11.65
CA SER A 67 8.57 4.31 11.36
C SER A 67 7.90 3.80 12.63
N ALA A 68 8.70 3.29 13.58
CA ALA A 68 8.21 2.80 14.86
C ALA A 68 7.55 3.94 15.68
N GLN A 69 8.17 5.12 15.75
CA GLN A 69 7.62 6.27 16.47
C GLN A 69 6.39 6.88 15.77
N SER A 70 6.34 6.82 14.45
CA SER A 70 5.26 7.40 13.66
C SER A 70 4.01 6.52 13.57
N THR A 71 4.11 5.24 13.90
CA THR A 71 3.01 4.28 13.77
C THR A 71 1.77 4.73 14.56
N GLY A 72 0.66 4.96 13.87
CA GLY A 72 -0.62 5.41 14.43
C GLY A 72 -0.61 6.85 14.95
N SER A 73 0.48 7.60 14.78
CA SER A 73 0.54 9.02 15.13
C SER A 73 -0.50 9.81 14.33
N SER A 74 -1.11 10.83 14.94
CA SER A 74 -2.21 11.58 14.31
C SER A 74 -2.11 13.09 14.50
N ALA A 75 -0.92 13.60 14.82
CA ALA A 75 -0.67 14.99 15.19
C ALA A 75 -1.05 15.95 14.06
N THR A 76 -0.54 15.68 12.86
CA THR A 76 -0.81 16.48 11.64
C THR A 76 -1.89 15.85 10.75
N ARG A 77 -2.53 14.77 11.21
CA ARG A 77 -3.46 14.00 10.38
C ARG A 77 -4.68 14.83 9.98
N TRP A 78 -4.80 15.07 8.68
CA TRP A 78 -5.93 15.70 8.02
C TRP A 78 -6.75 14.75 7.13
N PHE A 79 -6.21 13.58 6.80
CA PHE A 79 -6.95 12.47 6.19
C PHE A 79 -7.76 11.65 7.21
N THR A 80 -8.82 10.99 6.72
CA THR A 80 -9.62 10.01 7.46
C THR A 80 -10.14 8.92 6.54
N TRP A 81 -10.48 7.77 7.11
CA TRP A 81 -11.17 6.68 6.42
C TRP A 81 -12.70 6.84 6.40
N ALA A 82 -13.25 7.78 7.18
CA ALA A 82 -14.68 8.03 7.20
C ALA A 82 -15.19 8.37 5.79
N ASN A 83 -16.21 7.62 5.33
CA ASN A 83 -16.75 7.71 3.98
C ASN A 83 -15.75 7.41 2.84
N ALA A 84 -14.66 6.73 3.16
CA ALA A 84 -13.57 6.43 2.22
C ALA A 84 -13.14 4.95 2.24
N ASP A 85 -13.85 4.10 2.99
CA ASP A 85 -13.59 2.66 3.03
C ASP A 85 -13.95 2.02 1.68
N PHE A 86 -12.91 1.64 0.93
CA PHE A 86 -12.99 0.92 -0.33
C PHE A 86 -12.69 -0.57 -0.17
N GLY A 87 -12.66 -1.07 1.07
CA GLY A 87 -12.37 -2.46 1.41
C GLY A 87 -10.90 -2.85 1.21
N THR A 88 -9.97 -1.88 1.18
CA THR A 88 -8.55 -2.17 1.02
C THR A 88 -7.87 -2.55 2.34
N GLU A 89 -6.58 -2.89 2.30
CA GLU A 89 -5.86 -3.39 3.48
C GLU A 89 -5.40 -2.28 4.46
N GLY A 90 -5.16 -1.07 3.95
CA GLY A 90 -4.54 0.02 4.69
C GLY A 90 -5.54 1.07 5.21
N PHE A 91 -5.20 1.70 6.33
CA PHE A 91 -5.91 2.85 6.90
C PHE A 91 -7.44 2.66 6.95
N SER A 92 -7.89 1.56 7.56
CA SER A 92 -9.31 1.18 7.66
C SER A 92 -10.02 1.12 6.29
N GLY A 93 -9.34 0.56 5.29
CA GLY A 93 -9.89 0.35 3.96
C GLY A 93 -9.80 1.52 2.99
N ALA A 94 -9.16 2.63 3.39
CA ALA A 94 -9.08 3.84 2.57
C ALA A 94 -7.77 4.00 1.80
N MET A 95 -6.79 3.13 1.99
CA MET A 95 -5.49 3.22 1.33
C MET A 95 -4.97 1.84 0.96
N THR A 96 -4.24 1.74 -0.14
CA THR A 96 -3.65 0.46 -0.56
C THR A 96 -2.31 0.64 -1.23
N GLY A 97 -1.38 -0.26 -0.90
CA GLY A 97 -0.15 -0.52 -1.62
C GLY A 97 -0.17 -1.86 -2.37
N ASP A 98 -1.20 -2.69 -2.16
CA ASP A 98 -1.43 -3.93 -2.90
C ASP A 98 -2.36 -3.67 -4.09
N ILE A 99 -1.92 -2.82 -5.02
CA ILE A 99 -2.76 -2.39 -6.16
C ILE A 99 -3.31 -3.59 -6.95
N ASN A 100 -2.46 -4.60 -7.16
CA ASN A 100 -2.81 -5.82 -7.88
C ASN A 100 -3.75 -6.72 -7.08
N GLY A 101 -3.56 -6.90 -5.77
CA GLY A 101 -4.49 -7.69 -4.95
C GLY A 101 -5.86 -7.02 -4.74
N ASN A 102 -6.02 -5.77 -5.16
CA ASN A 102 -7.25 -5.00 -5.08
C ASN A 102 -7.90 -4.84 -6.48
N TRP A 103 -9.00 -4.10 -6.54
CA TRP A 103 -9.88 -3.97 -7.72
C TRP A 103 -9.26 -3.29 -8.96
N PHE A 104 -7.97 -2.95 -8.95
CA PHE A 104 -7.33 -2.14 -9.98
C PHE A 104 -6.57 -2.92 -11.04
N GLU A 105 -6.22 -4.20 -10.80
CA GLU A 105 -5.65 -5.22 -11.72
C GLU A 105 -5.44 -4.70 -13.15
N PRO A 106 -4.47 -3.81 -13.40
CA PRO A 106 -3.03 -4.13 -13.31
C PRO A 106 -2.13 -2.97 -12.83
N SER A 107 -1.06 -3.30 -12.10
CA SER A 107 0.10 -2.43 -11.87
C SER A 107 1.39 -3.24 -12.04
N PRO A 108 2.42 -2.73 -12.74
CA PRO A 108 3.72 -3.39 -12.80
C PRO A 108 4.46 -3.37 -11.46
N VAL A 109 4.04 -2.55 -10.49
CA VAL A 109 4.61 -2.51 -9.14
C VAL A 109 4.21 -3.77 -8.39
N THR A 110 5.19 -4.62 -8.07
CA THR A 110 4.95 -5.84 -7.30
C THR A 110 5.02 -5.57 -5.80
N PRO A 111 4.52 -6.46 -4.93
CA PRO A 111 4.67 -6.30 -3.49
C PRO A 111 6.13 -6.14 -3.00
N ALA A 112 7.11 -6.64 -3.75
CA ALA A 112 8.54 -6.46 -3.45
C ALA A 112 9.07 -5.06 -3.81
N ASP A 113 8.39 -4.36 -4.72
CA ASP A 113 8.75 -3.02 -5.18
C ASP A 113 8.13 -1.93 -4.28
N LEU A 114 7.19 -2.29 -3.40
CA LEU A 114 6.53 -1.35 -2.51
C LEU A 114 7.53 -0.68 -1.56
N ARG A 115 7.39 0.63 -1.40
CA ARG A 115 8.23 1.48 -0.55
C ARG A 115 7.40 2.26 0.46
N THR A 116 8.01 2.55 1.59
CA THR A 116 7.52 3.47 2.60
C THR A 116 7.60 4.89 2.05
N VAL A 117 6.44 5.56 1.98
CA VAL A 117 6.31 6.88 1.36
C VAL A 117 5.84 7.90 2.38
N GLU A 118 6.57 9.01 2.45
CA GLU A 118 6.20 10.19 3.21
C GLU A 118 5.53 11.22 2.28
N LEU A 119 4.28 11.54 2.57
CA LEU A 119 3.58 12.69 2.01
C LEU A 119 3.88 13.92 2.85
N ARG A 120 4.28 15.00 2.20
CA ARG A 120 4.52 16.31 2.80
C ARG A 120 3.55 17.32 2.20
N PHE A 121 2.85 18.06 3.05
CA PHE A 121 1.81 18.99 2.63
C PHE A 121 2.21 20.45 2.79
N THR A 122 1.51 21.32 2.07
CA THR A 122 1.57 22.78 2.20
C THR A 122 0.15 23.35 2.31
N ALA A 123 0.04 24.62 2.70
CA ALA A 123 -1.23 25.31 2.84
C ALA A 123 -1.98 25.48 1.50
N VAL A 124 -3.31 25.39 1.58
CA VAL A 124 -4.22 25.52 0.44
C VAL A 124 -5.19 26.68 0.61
N ASN A 125 -5.82 27.09 -0.48
CA ASN A 125 -7.03 27.88 -0.40
C ASN A 125 -8.15 27.07 0.25
N GLU A 126 -8.60 27.51 1.41
CA GLU A 126 -9.63 26.83 2.20
C GLU A 126 -11.05 27.30 1.84
N ALA A 127 -11.16 28.46 1.17
CA ALA A 127 -12.44 29.02 0.80
C ALA A 127 -13.19 28.07 -0.13
N GLU A 128 -14.45 27.80 0.20
CA GLU A 128 -15.31 26.98 -0.63
C GLU A 128 -15.55 27.63 -2.00
N GLY A 129 -15.50 26.81 -3.03
CA GLY A 129 -15.66 27.22 -4.42
C GLY A 129 -14.55 26.67 -5.30
N GLU A 130 -14.46 27.22 -6.50
CA GLU A 130 -13.60 26.73 -7.58
C GLU A 130 -12.12 26.58 -7.18
N ASP A 131 -11.59 27.52 -6.40
CA ASP A 131 -10.17 27.55 -6.07
C ASP A 131 -9.82 26.75 -4.80
N GLN A 132 -10.79 26.10 -4.16
CA GLN A 132 -10.53 25.29 -2.97
C GLN A 132 -9.47 24.22 -3.26
N TYR A 133 -8.58 23.99 -2.29
CA TYR A 133 -7.44 23.07 -2.37
C TYR A 133 -6.27 23.49 -3.28
N LYS A 134 -6.38 24.58 -4.03
CA LYS A 134 -5.22 25.09 -4.78
C LYS A 134 -4.13 25.59 -3.82
N PRO A 135 -2.84 25.35 -4.09
CA PRO A 135 -1.77 25.79 -3.19
C PRO A 135 -1.74 27.32 -3.04
N LEU A 136 -1.48 27.82 -1.83
CA LEU A 136 -1.31 29.27 -1.59
C LEU A 136 0.04 29.80 -2.07
N ASP A 137 1.09 28.98 -2.00
CA ASP A 137 2.43 29.30 -2.44
C ASP A 137 2.94 28.25 -3.44
N LEU A 138 2.91 28.60 -4.72
CA LEU A 138 3.39 27.74 -5.80
C LEU A 138 4.90 27.50 -5.78
N ALA A 139 5.67 28.32 -5.04
CA ALA A 139 7.11 28.16 -4.89
C ALA A 139 7.49 27.24 -3.71
N ASN A 140 6.52 26.80 -2.90
CA ASN A 140 6.77 25.89 -1.80
C ASN A 140 7.29 24.54 -2.34
N GLU A 141 8.34 24.00 -1.70
CA GLU A 141 9.00 22.76 -2.14
C GLU A 141 8.05 21.55 -2.16
N ASN A 142 7.01 21.58 -1.33
CA ASN A 142 6.00 20.55 -1.22
C ASN A 142 4.87 20.71 -2.25
N VAL A 143 4.91 21.71 -3.13
CA VAL A 143 4.02 21.74 -4.30
C VAL A 143 4.55 20.80 -5.37
N SER A 144 3.72 19.88 -5.85
CA SER A 144 4.03 19.02 -6.99
C SER A 144 3.10 19.33 -8.15
N TYR A 145 3.62 19.32 -9.37
CA TYR A 145 2.80 19.27 -10.58
C TYR A 145 2.29 17.84 -10.82
N ALA A 146 1.11 17.54 -10.30
CA ALA A 146 0.51 16.21 -10.39
C ALA A 146 -0.13 15.95 -11.75
N TYR A 147 -0.15 14.68 -12.15
CA TYR A 147 -0.86 14.22 -13.34
C TYR A 147 -2.36 14.09 -13.02
N ARG A 148 -3.19 14.89 -13.68
CA ARG A 148 -4.64 14.90 -13.45
C ARG A 148 -5.34 13.96 -14.42
N TYR A 149 -6.20 13.10 -13.89
CA TYR A 149 -7.03 12.18 -14.65
C TYR A 149 -8.50 12.44 -14.35
N LEU A 150 -9.36 12.16 -15.33
CA LEU A 150 -10.79 12.44 -15.21
C LEU A 150 -11.61 11.21 -15.56
N ARG A 151 -12.49 10.82 -14.65
CA ARG A 151 -13.55 9.84 -14.95
C ARG A 151 -14.65 10.52 -15.75
N GLY A 152 -15.12 9.88 -16.81
CA GLY A 152 -16.27 10.36 -17.59
C GLY A 152 -15.94 11.58 -18.45
N ALA A 153 -14.69 11.73 -18.88
CA ALA A 153 -14.23 12.89 -19.65
C ALA A 153 -15.01 13.12 -20.96
N GLY A 154 -15.51 12.04 -21.58
CA GLY A 154 -16.32 12.12 -22.81
C GLY A 154 -17.81 12.37 -22.59
N ASN A 155 -18.26 12.49 -21.34
CA ASN A 155 -19.65 12.82 -21.03
C ASN A 155 -19.83 14.34 -20.95
N ASP A 156 -21.05 14.80 -21.26
CA ASP A 156 -21.43 16.17 -20.93
C ASP A 156 -21.30 16.42 -19.42
N PRO A 157 -20.76 17.57 -19.00
CA PRO A 157 -20.76 17.98 -17.60
C PRO A 157 -22.16 17.90 -16.97
N PRO A 158 -22.27 17.43 -15.72
CA PRO A 158 -23.50 17.56 -14.96
C PRO A 158 -23.97 19.03 -14.89
N ALA A 159 -25.26 19.23 -14.63
CA ALA A 159 -25.74 20.57 -14.32
C ALA A 159 -25.00 21.09 -13.07
N GLN A 160 -24.67 22.37 -13.06
CA GLN A 160 -23.89 22.99 -11.98
C GLN A 160 -24.54 22.76 -10.58
N ALA A 161 -25.86 22.67 -10.51
CA ALA A 161 -26.60 22.39 -9.27
C ALA A 161 -26.50 20.93 -8.79
N ASP A 162 -26.07 20.00 -9.64
CA ASP A 162 -25.92 18.57 -9.32
C ASP A 162 -24.51 18.23 -8.81
N MET A 163 -23.63 19.22 -8.71
CA MET A 163 -22.31 19.08 -8.10
C MET A 163 -22.47 19.14 -6.57
N THR A 164 -22.75 17.98 -5.96
CA THR A 164 -23.18 17.85 -4.54
C THR A 164 -22.13 18.16 -3.48
N SER A 165 -20.88 18.40 -3.88
CA SER A 165 -19.75 18.59 -2.95
C SER A 165 -19.47 20.06 -2.61
N THR A 166 -20.22 21.00 -3.20
CA THR A 166 -20.06 22.44 -2.92
C THR A 166 -21.40 23.21 -2.94
N GLU A 167 -21.54 24.18 -2.04
CA GLU A 167 -22.60 25.18 -2.01
C GLU A 167 -22.36 26.35 -2.98
N ALA A 168 -21.14 26.46 -3.53
CA ALA A 168 -20.72 27.50 -4.46
C ALA A 168 -20.22 26.87 -5.78
N PRO A 169 -21.11 26.23 -6.56
CA PRO A 169 -20.68 25.46 -7.72
C PRO A 169 -20.12 26.37 -8.82
N TRP A 170 -19.32 25.81 -9.72
CA TRP A 170 -18.69 26.51 -10.85
C TRP A 170 -18.94 25.77 -12.17
N ASP A 171 -18.59 26.43 -13.28
CA ASP A 171 -18.55 25.78 -14.58
C ASP A 171 -17.34 24.84 -14.64
N VAL A 172 -17.59 23.54 -14.58
CA VAL A 172 -16.55 22.50 -14.62
C VAL A 172 -16.07 22.20 -16.04
N SER A 173 -16.79 22.64 -17.08
CA SER A 173 -16.47 22.31 -18.47
C SER A 173 -15.09 22.82 -18.90
N LYS A 174 -14.64 23.95 -18.33
CA LYS A 174 -13.30 24.51 -18.56
C LYS A 174 -12.15 23.66 -18.04
N TYR A 175 -12.46 22.72 -17.14
CA TYR A 175 -11.52 21.76 -16.57
C TYR A 175 -11.59 20.39 -17.28
N ILE A 176 -12.34 20.26 -18.37
CA ILE A 176 -12.30 19.08 -19.23
C ILE A 176 -11.48 19.44 -20.47
N ILE A 177 -10.21 19.06 -20.45
CA ILE A 177 -9.24 19.39 -21.50
C ILE A 177 -9.27 18.33 -22.62
N ASN A 178 -9.30 17.06 -22.23
CA ASN A 178 -9.32 15.92 -23.15
C ASN A 178 -10.62 15.14 -22.93
N ALA A 179 -11.56 15.24 -23.86
CA ALA A 179 -12.82 14.48 -23.82
C ALA A 179 -12.66 13.00 -24.20
N GLU A 180 -11.57 12.67 -24.91
CA GLU A 180 -11.25 11.33 -25.35
C GLU A 180 -9.77 11.03 -25.10
N GLY A 181 -9.44 9.75 -24.91
CA GLY A 181 -8.08 9.27 -24.71
C GLY A 181 -8.06 7.79 -24.30
N PRO A 182 -6.87 7.19 -24.23
CA PRO A 182 -6.70 5.83 -23.75
C PRO A 182 -7.08 5.67 -22.27
N GLY A 183 -7.40 4.45 -21.88
CA GLY A 183 -7.80 4.10 -20.51
C GLY A 183 -9.23 4.52 -20.11
N ALA A 184 -9.67 4.04 -18.94
CA ALA A 184 -10.98 4.35 -18.38
C ALA A 184 -11.05 5.75 -17.74
N TYR A 185 -9.90 6.28 -17.31
CA TYR A 185 -9.75 7.60 -16.71
C TYR A 185 -8.73 8.41 -17.51
N VAL A 186 -9.25 9.37 -18.27
CA VAL A 186 -8.50 10.06 -19.33
C VAL A 186 -7.59 11.12 -18.71
N TYR A 187 -6.31 11.10 -19.05
CA TYR A 187 -5.36 12.14 -18.68
C TYR A 187 -5.84 13.51 -19.18
N GLN A 188 -5.78 14.54 -18.34
CA GLN A 188 -6.21 15.90 -18.67
C GLN A 188 -5.00 16.81 -18.88
N GLU A 189 -4.18 16.97 -17.85
CA GLU A 189 -3.06 17.91 -17.82
C GLU A 189 -2.21 17.68 -16.56
N ARG A 190 -1.13 18.46 -16.40
CA ARG A 190 -0.40 18.57 -15.13
C ARG A 190 -0.73 19.87 -14.43
N VAL A 191 -1.11 19.79 -13.15
CA VAL A 191 -1.50 20.95 -12.33
C VAL A 191 -0.83 20.92 -10.96
N PRO A 192 -0.55 22.09 -10.35
CA PRO A 192 0.07 22.14 -9.03
C PRO A 192 -0.92 21.70 -7.94
N ILE A 193 -0.48 20.80 -7.06
CA ILE A 193 -1.22 20.38 -5.87
C ILE A 193 -0.36 20.58 -4.62
N ALA A 194 -1.02 20.75 -3.47
CA ALA A 194 -0.38 21.12 -2.21
C ALA A 194 0.22 19.92 -1.44
N LEU A 195 0.85 19.00 -2.16
CA LEU A 195 1.58 17.88 -1.59
C LEU A 195 2.73 17.41 -2.47
N SER A 196 3.71 16.78 -1.83
CA SER A 196 4.77 16.00 -2.47
C SER A 196 4.88 14.63 -1.80
N ALA A 197 5.33 13.62 -2.57
CA ALA A 197 5.54 12.26 -2.10
C ALA A 197 7.01 11.89 -2.18
N TRP A 198 7.52 11.24 -1.15
CA TRP A 198 8.93 10.88 -1.02
C TRP A 198 9.07 9.41 -0.62
N ASP A 199 9.75 8.62 -1.44
CA ASP A 199 10.30 7.34 -1.02
C ASP A 199 11.45 7.61 -0.04
N ILE A 200 11.23 7.24 1.22
CA ILE A 200 12.18 7.47 2.32
C ILE A 200 13.04 6.24 2.64
N GLU A 201 12.91 5.16 1.85
CA GLU A 201 13.81 4.01 1.88
C GLU A 201 15.03 4.22 0.97
N ALA A 202 14.89 5.08 -0.05
CA ALA A 202 16.02 5.55 -0.84
C ALA A 202 16.94 6.48 -0.04
N ASP A 203 18.26 6.37 -0.28
CA ASP A 203 19.28 7.25 0.29
C ASP A 203 20.11 7.93 -0.82
N PRO A 204 19.95 9.24 -1.07
CA PRO A 204 19.00 10.15 -0.40
C PRO A 204 17.53 9.85 -0.79
N PRO A 205 16.54 10.33 -0.01
CA PRO A 205 15.13 10.14 -0.33
C PRO A 205 14.76 10.60 -1.74
N ARG A 206 13.94 9.80 -2.43
CA ARG A 206 13.55 10.02 -3.83
C ARG A 206 12.16 10.65 -3.90
N ARG A 207 12.03 11.78 -4.59
CA ARG A 207 10.72 12.42 -4.83
C ARG A 207 9.96 11.68 -5.93
N LEU A 208 8.74 11.26 -5.63
CA LEU A 208 7.90 10.46 -6.51
C LEU A 208 6.89 11.32 -7.28
N ALA A 209 6.56 10.88 -8.49
CA ALA A 209 5.44 11.43 -9.25
C ALA A 209 4.11 11.08 -8.58
N VAL A 210 3.20 12.03 -8.61
CA VAL A 210 1.85 11.90 -8.04
C VAL A 210 0.81 12.22 -9.10
N GLY A 211 -0.34 11.58 -9.00
CA GLY A 211 -1.49 11.87 -9.84
C GLY A 211 -2.78 11.79 -9.04
N PHE A 212 -3.84 12.36 -9.56
CA PHE A 212 -5.14 12.29 -8.90
C PHE A 212 -6.28 12.16 -9.91
N LEU A 213 -7.38 11.59 -9.43
CA LEU A 213 -8.61 11.43 -10.17
C LEU A 213 -9.62 12.48 -9.71
N GLU A 214 -10.31 13.08 -10.67
CA GLU A 214 -11.56 13.80 -10.45
C GLU A 214 -12.72 13.09 -11.17
N ASN A 215 -13.96 13.40 -10.79
CA ASN A 215 -15.16 12.74 -11.31
C ASN A 215 -16.07 13.68 -12.09
N ASN A 216 -16.16 13.52 -13.42
CA ASN A 216 -17.18 14.19 -14.22
C ASN A 216 -18.53 13.45 -14.13
N ALA A 217 -19.17 13.55 -12.97
CA ALA A 217 -20.48 12.99 -12.67
C ALA A 217 -21.14 13.82 -11.55
N PRO A 218 -22.47 13.70 -11.34
CA PRO A 218 -23.12 14.34 -10.20
C PRO A 218 -22.35 14.04 -8.90
N GLY A 219 -22.06 15.09 -8.14
CA GLY A 219 -21.24 15.03 -6.92
C GLY A 219 -19.73 15.21 -7.08
N GLY A 220 -19.21 15.28 -8.30
CA GLY A 220 -17.82 15.66 -8.58
C GLY A 220 -17.44 17.07 -8.13
N LEU A 221 -16.14 17.37 -8.11
CA LEU A 221 -15.61 18.75 -7.96
C LEU A 221 -15.10 19.27 -9.31
N VAL A 222 -14.13 18.57 -9.92
CA VAL A 222 -13.54 18.94 -11.24
C VAL A 222 -13.11 20.42 -11.26
N ASN A 223 -12.05 20.73 -10.54
CA ASN A 223 -11.46 22.06 -10.42
C ASN A 223 -9.95 22.12 -10.62
N GLY A 224 -9.33 20.98 -10.99
CA GLY A 224 -7.89 20.92 -11.20
C GLY A 224 -7.09 21.02 -9.91
N ALA A 225 -7.69 20.67 -8.77
CA ALA A 225 -7.01 20.62 -7.48
C ALA A 225 -7.31 19.29 -6.79
N TYR A 226 -6.30 18.71 -6.13
CA TYR A 226 -6.54 17.54 -5.30
C TYR A 226 -6.97 17.95 -3.89
N GLY A 227 -8.15 17.50 -3.47
CA GLY A 227 -8.58 17.55 -2.09
C GLY A 227 -9.60 16.45 -1.80
N PRO A 228 -9.41 15.65 -0.75
CA PRO A 228 -10.32 14.55 -0.42
C PRO A 228 -11.73 15.07 -0.11
N ALA A 229 -12.72 14.19 -0.28
CA ALA A 229 -14.11 14.48 0.04
C ALA A 229 -14.31 14.98 1.48
N PHE A 230 -15.35 15.79 1.69
CA PHE A 230 -15.72 16.30 3.01
C PHE A 230 -16.11 15.18 3.98
N TYR A 231 -15.57 15.26 5.20
CA TYR A 231 -15.90 14.37 6.31
C TYR A 231 -17.41 14.19 6.46
N ASN A 232 -17.90 12.94 6.46
CA ASN A 232 -19.30 12.59 6.72
C ASN A 232 -20.35 13.23 5.79
N THR A 233 -19.94 13.93 4.73
CA THR A 233 -20.88 14.56 3.79
C THR A 233 -21.27 13.59 2.67
N VAL A 234 -20.28 12.95 2.04
CA VAL A 234 -20.47 12.05 0.89
C VAL A 234 -19.39 10.98 0.89
N GLY A 235 -19.70 9.80 0.34
CA GLY A 235 -18.74 8.71 0.12
C GLY A 235 -17.71 9.07 -0.94
N ASN A 236 -16.42 9.21 -0.62
CA ASN A 236 -15.38 9.47 -1.63
C ASN A 236 -15.22 8.30 -2.62
N VAL A 237 -15.68 7.11 -2.26
CA VAL A 237 -15.65 5.92 -3.11
C VAL A 237 -16.97 5.65 -3.84
N ALA A 238 -18.03 6.38 -3.47
CA ALA A 238 -19.36 6.18 -4.03
C ALA A 238 -19.39 6.50 -5.54
N GLY A 239 -20.31 5.89 -6.28
CA GLY A 239 -20.47 6.14 -7.71
C GLY A 239 -20.86 7.58 -8.05
N ASP A 240 -21.65 8.18 -7.16
CA ASP A 240 -22.16 9.55 -7.11
C ASP A 240 -21.35 10.45 -6.15
N GLY A 241 -20.23 9.94 -5.65
CA GLY A 241 -19.29 10.69 -4.82
C GLY A 241 -18.29 11.49 -5.65
N PRO A 242 -17.50 12.37 -5.00
CA PRO A 242 -16.56 13.23 -5.70
C PRO A 242 -15.38 12.45 -6.30
N ARG A 243 -15.02 11.28 -5.74
CA ARG A 243 -13.91 10.41 -6.17
C ARG A 243 -12.60 11.14 -6.39
N GLU A 244 -12.26 11.96 -5.40
CA GLU A 244 -10.98 12.66 -5.29
C GLU A 244 -9.94 11.67 -4.77
N TRP A 245 -9.39 10.87 -5.67
CA TRP A 245 -8.47 9.79 -5.33
C TRP A 245 -7.04 10.20 -5.69
N LEU A 246 -6.11 9.95 -4.78
CA LEU A 246 -4.69 10.24 -4.97
C LEU A 246 -3.91 8.96 -5.28
N PHE A 247 -2.96 9.08 -6.19
CA PHE A 247 -2.08 8.01 -6.63
C PHE A 247 -0.63 8.47 -6.51
N ILE A 248 0.21 7.56 -6.04
CA ILE A 248 1.66 7.73 -6.00
C ILE A 248 2.23 6.70 -6.96
N PHE A 249 3.03 7.15 -7.92
CA PHE A 249 3.61 6.28 -8.93
C PHE A 249 5.04 5.88 -8.54
N ASP A 250 5.46 4.66 -8.88
CA ASP A 250 6.89 4.30 -8.90
C ASP A 250 7.57 4.92 -10.13
N ALA A 251 7.68 6.24 -10.09
CA ALA A 251 8.34 7.06 -11.08
C ALA A 251 8.88 8.32 -10.41
N ASP A 252 10.01 8.83 -10.90
CA ASP A 252 10.58 10.08 -10.41
C ASP A 252 9.64 11.25 -10.69
N TYR A 253 9.54 12.17 -9.72
CA TYR A 253 8.96 13.48 -9.98
C TYR A 253 9.81 14.22 -11.02
N THR A 254 9.14 14.87 -11.97
CA THR A 254 9.79 15.71 -12.97
C THR A 254 9.18 17.09 -13.01
N GLU A 255 9.98 18.11 -13.37
CA GLU A 255 9.45 19.45 -13.56
C GLU A 255 8.55 19.56 -14.81
N LEU A 256 7.75 20.62 -14.87
CA LEU A 256 6.98 20.95 -16.07
C LEU A 256 7.88 21.02 -17.31
N GLY A 257 7.42 20.43 -18.41
CA GLY A 257 8.17 20.34 -19.67
C GLY A 257 9.06 19.09 -19.78
N ASN A 258 9.21 18.30 -18.72
CA ASN A 258 9.88 17.00 -18.75
C ASN A 258 8.93 15.88 -18.30
N ASN A 259 7.77 15.78 -18.94
CA ASN A 259 6.74 14.84 -18.54
C ASN A 259 7.18 13.39 -18.75
N ASN A 260 6.78 12.51 -17.85
CA ASN A 260 6.86 11.07 -18.08
C ASN A 260 5.73 10.69 -19.05
N SER A 261 6.10 10.28 -20.26
CA SER A 261 5.13 9.94 -21.31
C SER A 261 4.20 8.80 -20.91
N LEU A 262 4.65 7.86 -20.05
CA LEU A 262 3.79 6.80 -19.53
C LEU A 262 2.61 7.34 -18.71
N LEU A 263 2.77 8.52 -18.10
CA LEU A 263 1.75 9.17 -17.27
C LEU A 263 0.95 10.25 -18.02
N THR A 264 1.23 10.49 -19.31
CA THR A 264 0.48 11.45 -20.14
C THR A 264 -0.19 10.79 -21.34
N ASP A 265 0.45 9.77 -21.90
CA ASP A 265 0.03 9.14 -23.15
C ASP A 265 -1.00 8.02 -22.90
N PHE A 266 -1.21 7.63 -21.63
CA PHE A 266 -2.13 6.57 -21.20
C PHE A 266 -3.05 7.07 -20.09
N GLY A 267 -4.25 6.49 -20.01
CA GLY A 267 -5.18 6.76 -18.91
C GLY A 267 -4.78 6.03 -17.62
N LEU A 268 -5.25 6.52 -16.48
CA LEU A 268 -4.85 6.03 -15.15
C LEU A 268 -5.05 4.51 -14.97
N LEU A 269 -6.16 4.00 -15.52
CA LEU A 269 -6.47 2.58 -15.57
C LEU A 269 -6.73 2.18 -17.03
N PRO A 270 -6.30 0.98 -17.45
CA PRO A 270 -6.62 0.49 -18.79
C PRO A 270 -8.13 0.34 -18.96
N ASN A 271 -8.62 0.51 -20.18
CA ASN A 271 -10.03 0.23 -20.48
C ASN A 271 -10.21 -1.29 -20.61
N ALA A 272 -11.33 -1.85 -20.12
CA ALA A 272 -11.61 -3.28 -20.26
C ALA A 272 -11.71 -3.75 -21.72
N THR A 273 -11.88 -2.81 -22.67
CA THR A 273 -11.86 -3.05 -24.11
C THR A 273 -10.54 -2.66 -24.78
N ALA A 274 -9.55 -2.18 -24.02
CA ALA A 274 -8.24 -1.83 -24.55
C ALA A 274 -7.44 -3.07 -24.93
N ASP A 275 -6.59 -2.91 -25.94
CA ASP A 275 -5.65 -3.92 -26.37
C ASP A 275 -4.73 -4.30 -25.19
N ALA A 276 -4.46 -5.59 -24.98
CA ALA A 276 -3.63 -6.09 -23.88
C ALA A 276 -2.14 -5.64 -23.98
N THR A 277 -1.85 -4.75 -24.92
CA THR A 277 -0.55 -4.15 -25.22
C THR A 277 -0.39 -2.73 -24.70
N GLU A 278 -1.44 -2.08 -24.16
CA GLU A 278 -1.28 -0.76 -23.55
C GLU A 278 -0.35 -0.83 -22.33
N PRO A 279 0.69 0.01 -22.27
CA PRO A 279 1.52 0.18 -21.08
C PRO A 279 0.68 0.51 -19.85
N ILE A 280 1.00 -0.14 -18.75
CA ILE A 280 0.29 0.00 -17.48
C ILE A 280 1.04 0.99 -16.61
N ILE A 281 0.31 1.96 -16.03
CA ILE A 281 0.88 2.97 -15.15
C ILE A 281 1.38 2.32 -13.85
N PRO A 282 2.60 2.64 -13.38
CA PRO A 282 3.21 2.02 -12.20
C PRO A 282 2.64 2.61 -10.91
N ILE A 283 1.38 2.34 -10.59
CA ILE A 283 0.77 2.79 -9.33
C ILE A 283 1.41 2.01 -8.17
N MET A 284 2.03 2.72 -7.23
CA MET A 284 2.62 2.19 -6.00
C MET A 284 1.65 2.30 -4.82
N TRP A 285 0.99 3.46 -4.68
CA TRP A 285 -0.02 3.67 -3.65
C TRP A 285 -1.26 4.30 -4.24
N ALA A 286 -2.43 3.87 -3.76
CA ALA A 286 -3.71 4.53 -4.00
C ALA A 286 -4.37 4.93 -2.68
N ILE A 287 -4.93 6.14 -2.66
CA ILE A 287 -5.47 6.79 -1.47
C ILE A 287 -6.88 7.32 -1.79
N PHE A 288 -7.87 6.80 -1.09
CA PHE A 288 -9.29 7.13 -1.25
C PHE A 288 -9.82 8.00 -0.11
N ALA A 289 -8.94 8.43 0.80
CA ALA A 289 -9.28 9.07 2.06
C ALA A 289 -10.25 10.25 1.92
N GLY A 290 -11.03 10.49 2.97
CA GLY A 290 -11.78 11.72 3.18
C GLY A 290 -10.96 12.75 3.97
N ARG A 291 -11.46 13.98 4.06
CA ARG A 291 -10.99 15.00 5.00
C ARG A 291 -11.42 14.62 6.41
N ARG A 292 -10.58 14.85 7.41
CA ARG A 292 -10.81 14.41 8.80
C ARG A 292 -11.99 15.10 9.48
N ILE A 293 -12.16 16.39 9.23
CA ILE A 293 -13.25 17.23 9.74
C ILE A 293 -13.49 18.39 8.75
N PRO A 294 -14.64 19.10 8.84
CA PRO A 294 -14.99 20.17 7.89
C PRO A 294 -14.01 21.36 7.83
N ASP A 295 -13.20 21.61 8.84
CA ASP A 295 -12.33 22.78 8.92
C ASP A 295 -10.83 22.43 8.94
N ARG A 296 -10.48 21.15 8.72
CA ARG A 296 -9.07 20.72 8.74
C ARG A 296 -8.52 20.54 7.33
N PHE A 297 -7.87 21.58 6.84
CA PHE A 297 -7.09 21.59 5.62
C PHE A 297 -5.63 21.25 5.88
N PRO A 298 -4.88 20.78 4.86
CA PRO A 298 -3.43 20.65 4.98
C PRO A 298 -2.79 22.02 5.23
N GLN A 299 -1.73 22.02 6.03
CA GLN A 299 -0.94 23.20 6.36
C GLN A 299 0.54 22.89 6.11
N ASP A 300 1.37 23.93 6.04
CA ASP A 300 2.82 23.77 5.98
C ASP A 300 3.33 22.92 7.15
N GLY A 301 4.15 21.93 6.83
CA GLY A 301 4.73 21.00 7.81
C GLY A 301 3.85 19.80 8.16
N PHE A 302 2.58 19.76 7.71
CA PHE A 302 1.75 18.57 7.86
C PHE A 302 2.30 17.42 7.03
N GLN A 303 2.14 16.20 7.54
CA GLN A 303 2.70 15.00 6.93
C GLN A 303 1.79 13.80 7.08
N PHE A 304 2.00 12.82 6.22
CA PHE A 304 1.36 11.51 6.33
C PHE A 304 2.32 10.43 5.83
N LEU A 305 2.50 9.38 6.62
CA LEU A 305 3.41 8.28 6.33
C LEU A 305 2.61 7.04 5.93
N LEU A 306 2.96 6.47 4.78
CA LEU A 306 2.48 5.18 4.28
C LEU A 306 3.60 4.17 4.48
N MET A 307 3.47 3.23 5.41
CA MET A 307 4.54 2.27 5.72
C MET A 307 4.28 0.97 4.99
N ALA A 308 5.25 0.54 4.18
CA ALA A 308 5.16 -0.68 3.41
C ALA A 308 5.43 -1.92 4.27
N ASN A 309 4.77 -3.03 3.94
CA ASN A 309 5.29 -4.34 4.28
C ASN A 309 6.38 -4.71 3.26
N HIS A 310 7.49 -5.27 3.74
CA HIS A 310 8.50 -5.88 2.88
C HIS A 310 8.31 -7.39 2.90
N VAL A 311 7.70 -7.89 1.82
CA VAL A 311 7.48 -9.32 1.64
C VAL A 311 8.81 -10.04 1.45
N ASN A 312 8.85 -11.33 1.79
CA ASN A 312 10.02 -12.15 1.48
C ASN A 312 10.17 -12.28 -0.04
N THR A 313 11.41 -12.17 -0.49
CA THR A 313 11.84 -12.31 -1.87
C THR A 313 12.78 -13.51 -2.01
N ALA A 314 13.10 -13.91 -3.24
CA ALA A 314 14.09 -14.94 -3.49
C ALA A 314 15.52 -14.55 -3.01
N SER A 315 15.74 -13.26 -2.71
CA SER A 315 17.01 -12.76 -2.19
C SER A 315 17.15 -12.89 -0.67
N ASP A 316 16.04 -13.13 0.04
CA ASP A 316 16.06 -13.26 1.50
C ASP A 316 16.57 -14.63 1.92
N VAL A 317 17.70 -14.64 2.63
CA VAL A 317 18.34 -15.85 3.13
C VAL A 317 18.46 -15.76 4.66
N PHE A 318 17.77 -16.66 5.35
CA PHE A 318 17.80 -16.76 6.80
C PHE A 318 18.71 -17.91 7.23
N ASN A 319 19.72 -17.61 8.04
CA ASN A 319 20.58 -18.63 8.65
C ASN A 319 20.14 -18.88 10.08
N ILE A 320 19.78 -20.12 10.38
CA ILE A 320 19.36 -20.56 11.71
C ILE A 320 20.41 -21.54 12.23
N SER A 321 20.96 -21.26 13.41
CA SER A 321 21.88 -22.17 14.10
C SER A 321 21.17 -22.84 15.25
N VAL A 322 21.05 -24.16 15.19
CA VAL A 322 20.54 -24.98 16.30
C VAL A 322 21.74 -25.61 17.01
N ALA A 323 21.76 -25.61 18.34
CA ALA A 323 22.78 -26.37 19.07
C ALA A 323 22.63 -27.85 18.73
N GLY A 324 23.68 -28.46 18.17
CA GLY A 324 23.64 -29.85 17.75
C GLY A 324 23.25 -30.79 18.90
N VAL A 325 22.46 -31.81 18.58
CA VAL A 325 22.21 -32.90 19.52
C VAL A 325 23.48 -33.76 19.56
N GLU A 326 24.17 -33.80 20.69
CA GLU A 326 25.26 -34.77 20.88
C GLU A 326 24.66 -36.18 20.91
N THR A 327 24.77 -36.90 19.80
CA THR A 327 24.53 -38.34 19.76
C THR A 327 25.84 -39.05 20.10
N SER A 328 25.84 -39.80 21.19
CA SER A 328 26.96 -40.68 21.52
C SER A 328 26.43 -42.03 21.97
N ASP A 329 27.15 -43.10 21.65
CA ASP A 329 26.85 -44.46 22.14
C ASP A 329 26.76 -44.50 23.68
N ALA A 330 27.47 -43.60 24.36
CA ALA A 330 27.42 -43.46 25.80
C ALA A 330 26.08 -42.86 26.30
N PHE A 331 25.50 -41.89 25.58
CA PHE A 331 24.18 -41.34 25.89
C PHE A 331 23.06 -42.33 25.56
N LEU A 332 23.16 -43.04 24.42
CA LEU A 332 22.22 -44.09 24.05
C LEU A 332 22.18 -45.21 25.12
N ALA A 333 23.34 -45.64 25.61
CA ALA A 333 23.43 -46.64 26.68
C ALA A 333 22.82 -46.17 28.01
N ALA A 334 22.80 -44.86 28.27
CA ALA A 334 22.14 -44.28 29.44
C ALA A 334 20.62 -44.17 29.27
N ASP A 335 20.14 -43.85 28.07
CA ASP A 335 18.72 -43.70 27.77
C ASP A 335 17.98 -45.04 27.66
N ILE A 336 18.63 -46.09 27.14
CA ILE A 336 18.08 -47.46 27.16
C ILE A 336 17.73 -47.89 28.59
N LYS A 337 18.51 -47.47 29.60
CA LYS A 337 18.24 -47.78 31.01
C LYS A 337 17.01 -47.06 31.58
N LYS A 338 16.52 -46.01 30.91
CA LYS A 338 15.34 -45.23 31.32
C LYS A 338 14.04 -45.81 30.73
N ILE A 339 14.12 -46.70 29.74
CA ILE A 339 12.97 -47.42 29.20
C ILE A 339 12.55 -48.48 30.23
N THR A 340 11.59 -48.16 31.09
CA THR A 340 11.05 -49.06 32.13
C THR A 340 9.76 -49.78 31.72
N ALA A 341 9.39 -49.73 30.44
CA ALA A 341 8.23 -50.46 29.93
C ALA A 341 8.53 -51.96 29.89
N PHE A 342 8.27 -52.64 30.99
CA PHE A 342 8.09 -54.09 31.00
C PHE A 342 6.70 -54.40 30.41
N PRO A 343 6.56 -55.33 29.46
CA PRO A 343 5.27 -55.94 29.18
C PRO A 343 4.79 -56.54 30.51
N ASN A 344 3.65 -56.10 31.01
CA ASN A 344 3.06 -56.67 32.22
C ASN A 344 2.86 -58.18 31.97
N PRO A 345 3.57 -59.09 32.66
CA PRO A 345 3.27 -60.50 32.54
C PRO A 345 1.87 -60.72 33.13
N TYR A 346 0.93 -61.12 32.28
CA TYR A 346 -0.43 -61.48 32.68
C TYR A 346 -0.37 -62.71 33.61
N PHE A 347 -0.25 -62.48 34.93
CA PHE A 347 -0.29 -63.54 35.95
C PHE A 347 -1.74 -63.77 36.43
N GLY A 348 -2.63 -64.06 35.49
CA GLY A 348 -3.99 -64.49 35.78
C GLY A 348 -4.36 -65.63 34.85
N VAL A 349 -4.35 -66.88 35.34
CA VAL A 349 -5.02 -67.97 34.62
C VAL A 349 -6.52 -67.72 34.70
N ASN A 350 -7.16 -67.50 33.55
CA ASN A 350 -8.60 -67.51 33.44
C ASN A 350 -9.07 -68.96 33.35
N SER A 351 -9.97 -69.37 34.24
CA SER A 351 -10.54 -70.72 34.27
C SER A 351 -11.34 -71.08 33.00
N ALA A 352 -11.73 -70.10 32.18
CA ALA A 352 -12.38 -70.33 30.89
C ALA A 352 -11.39 -70.69 29.76
N GLU A 353 -10.08 -70.61 29.98
CA GLU A 353 -9.05 -70.96 28.99
C GLU A 353 -8.46 -72.38 29.20
N VAL A 354 -8.98 -73.14 30.17
CA VAL A 354 -8.54 -74.51 30.49
C VAL A 354 -9.70 -75.52 30.61
N SER A 355 -10.89 -75.21 30.09
CA SER A 355 -12.03 -76.14 29.99
C SER A 355 -12.44 -76.40 28.55
#